data_AF-A0A067C1T1-F1
#
_entry.id   AF-A0A067C1T1-F1
#
_cell.length_a   1.000
_cell.length_b   1.000
_cell.length_c   1.000
_cell.angle_alpha   90.00
_cell.angle_beta   90.00
_cell.angle_gamma   90.00
#
_symmetry.space_group_name_H-M   'P 1'
#
loop_
_entity.id
_entity.type
_entity.pdbx_description
1 polymer ?
#
loop_
_entity_poly.entity_id
_entity_poly.type
_entity_poly.pdbx_seq_one_letter_code
_entity_poly.pdbx_strand_id
1 'polypeptide(L)'
;MAVVASDAPMLVLFIVGWYLPPVLWIYYRRARHICLKYRLPRRTAVPMLLFTVYAIVMPATSVFGKDWPSFGSYVLTFIVIPMALVFFIITETMIVVLFQITELLMLPQSSTPRKVRRLILYRWLLHPPIQIFLAALVLVGLVTPFLRVDAKTLFLPDAVGTVSPQYQELTLILIVEVVCLLLLVLILSWYISHVVDNFGLRRSYQQTFHGIILVLVLIVLARVAADGVRDDTLRSLRLPSFFSVVGAHTMLYFHVFLPVRAMRASRDATLRRVQRSPSRIHPHSMLEKKAILEKFLMDDDRFRNVLTFARMEYTTEPLLALQAITAFEAGEPSLSAASRLVAQCLSPRCELETDVGKRLSLAYHDKLDELRNADAPRTPPQFFHAFRQELLVWILHELVPAFTEHPLGVEYVAFMRLEKSMDRLNVVLACVEDLDTS
;
A
#
# COMPACT_ATOMS: atom_id res chain seq x y z
N MET A 1 20.60 18.95 35.78
CA MET A 1 20.86 19.99 34.75
C MET A 1 19.60 20.81 34.58
N ALA A 2 19.71 22.14 34.59
CA ALA A 2 18.56 23.01 34.32
C ALA A 2 18.27 23.01 32.81
N VAL A 3 17.04 22.70 32.43
CA VAL A 3 16.55 22.87 31.05
C VAL A 3 16.49 24.37 30.78
N VAL A 4 17.13 24.81 29.70
CA VAL A 4 17.19 26.23 29.33
C VAL A 4 16.13 26.51 28.27
N ALA A 5 15.64 27.74 28.16
CA ALA A 5 14.64 28.13 27.15
C ALA A 5 15.05 27.77 25.71
N SER A 6 16.35 27.74 25.40
CA SER A 6 16.90 27.32 24.10
C SER A 6 16.67 25.84 23.79
N ASP A 7 16.43 25.00 24.79
CA ASP A 7 16.18 23.56 24.63
C ASP A 7 14.72 23.25 24.29
N ALA A 8 13.82 24.23 24.38
CA ALA A 8 12.38 24.05 24.21
C ALA A 8 11.98 23.37 22.87
N PRO A 9 12.56 23.72 21.70
CA PRO A 9 12.20 23.08 20.43
C PRO A 9 12.49 21.57 20.43
N MET A 10 13.67 21.18 20.94
CA MET A 10 14.06 19.76 21.02
C MET A 10 13.22 19.02 22.08
N LEU A 11 12.87 19.67 23.20
CA LEU A 11 12.00 19.08 24.21
C LEU A 11 10.59 18.82 23.68
N VAL A 12 10.03 19.72 22.86
CA VAL A 12 8.74 19.49 22.18
C VAL A 12 8.84 18.28 21.25
N LEU A 13 9.90 18.19 20.44
CA LEU A 13 10.11 17.03 19.56
C LEU A 13 10.28 15.72 20.35
N PHE A 14 10.96 15.75 21.49
CA PHE A 14 11.10 14.59 22.36
C PHE A 14 9.74 14.08 22.86
N ILE A 15 8.89 14.99 23.37
CA ILE A 15 7.54 14.64 23.86
C ILE A 15 6.68 14.10 22.72
N VAL A 16 6.71 14.76 21.56
CA VAL A 16 5.97 14.33 20.37
C VAL A 16 6.51 12.99 19.86
N GLY A 17 7.82 12.71 19.93
CA GLY A 17 8.44 11.46 19.50
C GLY A 17 7.81 10.18 20.06
N TRP A 18 7.21 10.24 21.26
CA TRP A 18 6.63 9.08 21.93
C TRP A 18 5.38 8.49 21.25
N TYR A 19 4.74 9.18 20.29
CA TYR A 19 3.68 8.55 19.50
C TYR A 19 4.23 7.53 18.49
N LEU A 20 5.52 7.59 18.13
CA LEU A 20 6.10 6.79 17.05
C LEU A 20 6.17 5.29 17.37
N PRO A 21 6.70 4.83 18.54
CA PRO A 21 6.77 3.41 18.86
C PRO A 21 5.41 2.68 18.84
N PRO A 22 4.32 3.18 19.47
CA PRO A 22 3.04 2.48 19.44
C PRO A 22 2.42 2.44 18.04
N VAL A 23 2.58 3.50 17.23
CA VAL A 23 2.10 3.53 15.84
C VAL A 23 2.86 2.52 14.98
N LEU A 24 4.19 2.46 15.11
CA LEU A 24 5.02 1.50 14.40
C LEU A 24 4.69 0.04 14.81
N TRP A 25 4.44 -0.19 16.10
CA TRP A 25 4.00 -1.50 16.59
C TRP A 25 2.67 -1.94 15.99
N ILE A 26 1.67 -1.04 15.92
CA ILE A 26 0.39 -1.33 15.28
C ILE A 26 0.58 -1.64 13.79
N TYR A 27 1.41 -0.85 13.10
CA TYR A 27 1.74 -1.04 11.68
C TYR A 27 2.36 -2.42 11.42
N TYR A 28 3.34 -2.80 12.23
CA TYR A 28 4.00 -4.11 12.13
C TYR A 28 3.04 -5.27 12.43
N ARG A 29 2.26 -5.18 13.51
CA ARG A 29 1.29 -6.22 13.90
C ARG A 29 0.19 -6.41 12.86
N ARG A 30 -0.24 -5.34 12.19
CA ARG A 30 -1.30 -5.37 11.18
C ARG A 30 -0.78 -5.40 9.74
N ALA A 31 0.44 -5.89 9.54
CA ALA A 31 1.09 -6.03 8.24
C ALA A 31 0.23 -6.69 7.13
N ARG A 32 -0.70 -7.57 7.50
CA ARG A 32 -1.56 -8.31 6.56
C ARG A 32 -2.81 -7.55 6.10
N HIS A 33 -3.07 -6.36 6.63
CA HIS A 33 -4.26 -5.58 6.25
C HIS A 33 -4.16 -5.10 4.79
N ILE A 34 -5.28 -5.05 4.07
CA ILE A 34 -5.32 -4.73 2.62
C ILE A 34 -4.65 -3.38 2.32
N CYS A 35 -4.92 -2.35 3.12
CA CYS A 35 -4.30 -1.02 2.99
C CYS A 35 -2.78 -0.98 3.25
N LEU A 36 -2.23 -1.98 3.94
CA LEU A 36 -0.84 -2.00 4.41
C LEU A 36 0.01 -3.03 3.64
N LYS A 37 -0.56 -4.17 3.26
CA LYS A 37 0.14 -5.32 2.66
C LYS A 37 1.01 -4.93 1.46
N TYR A 38 0.48 -4.07 0.58
CA TYR A 38 1.15 -3.63 -0.64
C TYR A 38 2.34 -2.69 -0.41
N ARG A 39 2.54 -2.22 0.82
CA ARG A 39 3.68 -1.38 1.21
C ARG A 39 4.84 -2.19 1.79
N LEU A 40 4.77 -3.52 1.80
CA LEU A 40 5.79 -4.40 2.39
C LEU A 40 6.15 -4.01 3.84
N PRO A 41 5.15 -3.96 4.75
CA PRO A 41 5.25 -3.31 6.05
C PRO A 41 6.33 -3.90 6.97
N ARG A 42 6.68 -5.19 6.81
CA ARG A 42 7.78 -5.80 7.56
C ARG A 42 9.14 -5.24 7.16
N ARG A 43 9.35 -4.99 5.88
CA ARG A 43 10.61 -4.43 5.35
C ARG A 43 10.67 -2.93 5.60
N THR A 44 9.57 -2.20 5.41
CA THR A 44 9.47 -0.77 5.75
C THR A 44 9.60 -0.51 7.26
N ALA A 45 9.22 -1.45 8.13
CA ALA A 45 9.37 -1.27 9.56
C ALA A 45 10.84 -1.13 10.02
N VAL A 46 11.80 -1.73 9.30
CA VAL A 46 13.23 -1.65 9.65
C VAL A 46 13.78 -0.22 9.56
N PRO A 47 13.73 0.48 8.41
CA PRO A 47 14.17 1.88 8.35
C PRO A 47 13.33 2.79 9.24
N MET A 48 12.03 2.51 9.39
CA MET A 48 11.15 3.30 10.27
C MET A 48 11.49 3.14 11.75
N LEU A 49 11.96 1.96 12.17
CA LEU A 49 12.49 1.75 13.52
C LEU A 49 13.74 2.59 13.75
N LEU A 50 14.67 2.60 12.79
CA LEU A 50 15.89 3.42 12.86
C LEU A 50 15.56 4.92 12.94
N PHE A 51 14.61 5.40 12.12
CA PHE A 51 14.12 6.77 12.23
C PHE A 51 13.42 7.06 13.57
N THR A 52 12.72 6.08 14.14
CA THR A 52 12.09 6.23 15.47
C THR A 52 13.14 6.35 16.57
N VAL A 53 14.18 5.51 16.53
CA VAL A 53 15.32 5.60 17.46
C VAL A 53 15.99 6.96 17.32
N TYR A 54 16.28 7.40 16.10
CA TYR A 54 16.86 8.71 15.86
C TYR A 54 15.99 9.87 16.39
N ALA A 55 14.68 9.85 16.07
CA ALA A 55 13.74 10.92 16.43
C ALA A 55 13.53 11.05 17.94
N ILE A 56 13.72 9.99 18.72
CA ILE A 56 13.59 10.01 20.19
C ILE A 56 14.94 10.29 20.86
N VAL A 57 16.00 9.60 20.43
CA VAL A 57 17.30 9.65 21.10
C VAL A 57 18.02 10.96 20.81
N MET A 58 17.96 11.50 19.58
CA MET A 58 18.65 12.76 19.25
C MET A 58 18.14 13.96 20.06
N PRO A 59 16.81 14.17 20.24
CA PRO A 59 16.34 15.17 21.19
C PRO A 59 16.74 14.89 22.63
N ALA A 60 16.71 13.63 23.08
CA ALA A 60 17.08 13.26 24.45
C ALA A 60 18.56 13.57 24.74
N THR A 61 19.48 13.22 23.85
CA THR A 61 20.91 13.54 23.99
C THR A 61 21.14 15.04 23.96
N SER A 62 20.44 15.76 23.08
CA SER A 62 20.59 17.21 22.98
C SER A 62 20.14 17.95 24.26
N VAL A 63 19.04 17.54 24.89
CA VAL A 63 18.47 18.24 26.06
C VAL A 63 19.13 17.76 27.36
N PHE A 64 19.23 16.44 27.55
CA PHE A 64 19.66 15.83 28.81
C PHE A 64 21.11 15.34 28.81
N GLY A 65 21.68 15.12 27.62
CA GLY A 65 23.00 14.51 27.43
C GLY A 65 24.12 15.50 27.14
N LYS A 66 24.00 16.77 27.57
CA LYS A 66 25.01 17.82 27.30
C LYS A 66 26.42 17.44 27.79
N ASP A 67 26.49 16.73 28.92
CA ASP A 67 27.72 16.24 29.54
C ASP A 67 28.09 14.81 29.12
N TRP A 68 27.25 14.15 28.32
CA TRP A 68 27.53 12.79 27.85
C TRP A 68 28.61 12.82 26.78
N PRO A 69 29.32 11.70 26.54
CA PRO A 69 30.25 11.60 25.42
C PRO A 69 29.54 11.88 24.08
N SER A 70 30.16 12.71 23.25
CA SER A 70 29.66 13.07 21.91
C SER A 70 29.49 11.87 20.98
N PHE A 71 30.16 10.74 21.29
CA PHE A 71 30.03 9.46 20.60
C PHE A 71 28.57 9.10 20.24
N GLY A 72 27.62 9.32 21.16
CA GLY A 72 26.20 9.05 20.89
C GLY A 72 25.65 9.85 19.71
N SER A 73 25.89 11.16 19.69
CA SER A 73 25.45 12.06 18.61
C SER A 73 26.15 11.77 17.28
N TYR A 74 27.43 11.36 17.32
CA TYR A 74 28.14 10.89 16.14
C TYR A 74 27.52 9.60 15.56
N VAL A 75 27.26 8.60 16.38
CA VAL A 75 26.64 7.33 15.94
C VAL A 75 25.22 7.58 15.38
N LEU A 76 24.42 8.37 16.08
CA LEU A 76 23.06 8.70 15.62
C LEU A 76 23.06 9.42 14.27
N THR A 77 23.97 10.38 14.08
CA THR A 77 23.98 11.23 12.89
C THR A 77 24.65 10.55 11.69
N PHE A 78 25.80 9.90 11.89
CA PHE A 78 26.63 9.38 10.80
C PHE A 78 26.47 7.88 10.54
N ILE A 79 25.79 7.13 11.42
CA ILE A 79 25.52 5.70 11.20
C ILE A 79 24.01 5.46 11.10
N VAL A 80 23.22 5.87 12.09
CA VAL A 80 21.79 5.53 12.14
C VAL A 80 21.00 6.18 11.01
N ILE A 81 21.21 7.48 10.72
CA ILE A 81 20.51 8.14 9.60
C ILE A 81 20.87 7.53 8.24
N PRO A 82 22.17 7.40 7.85
CA PRO A 82 22.52 6.76 6.58
C PRO A 82 21.97 5.33 6.47
N MET A 83 22.08 4.55 7.54
CA MET A 83 21.52 3.19 7.59
C MET A 83 20.01 3.20 7.34
N ALA A 84 19.26 4.10 7.99
CA ALA A 84 17.82 4.24 7.78
C ALA A 84 17.47 4.62 6.34
N LEU A 85 18.21 5.55 5.73
CA LEU A 85 18.00 5.99 4.35
C LEU A 85 18.33 4.89 3.34
N VAL A 86 19.43 4.16 3.52
CA VAL A 86 19.82 3.05 2.63
C VAL A 86 18.76 1.95 2.67
N PHE A 87 18.32 1.51 3.85
CA PHE A 87 17.25 0.51 3.96
C PHE A 87 15.92 1.01 3.39
N PHE A 88 15.62 2.30 3.54
CA PHE A 88 14.44 2.91 2.94
C PHE A 88 14.50 2.85 1.40
N ILE A 89 15.63 3.24 0.79
CA ILE A 89 15.83 3.21 -0.67
C ILE A 89 15.74 1.78 -1.20
N ILE A 90 16.34 0.80 -0.53
CA ILE A 90 16.24 -0.61 -0.93
C ILE A 90 14.78 -1.07 -0.89
N THR A 91 14.05 -0.70 0.17
CA THR A 91 12.63 -1.03 0.30
C THR A 91 11.80 -0.38 -0.81
N GLU A 92 12.08 0.88 -1.13
CA GLU A 92 11.41 1.61 -2.22
C GLU A 92 11.71 0.99 -3.59
N THR A 93 12.98 0.67 -3.87
CA THR A 93 13.36 0.00 -5.13
C THR A 93 12.65 -1.34 -5.28
N MET A 94 12.54 -2.11 -4.19
CA MET A 94 11.81 -3.37 -4.18
C MET A 94 10.32 -3.16 -4.49
N ILE A 95 9.68 -2.14 -3.90
CA ILE A 95 8.29 -1.80 -4.20
C ILE A 95 8.15 -1.46 -5.70
N VAL A 96 9.04 -0.62 -6.25
CA VAL A 96 9.04 -0.29 -7.69
C VAL A 96 9.15 -1.53 -8.56
N VAL A 97 10.12 -2.41 -8.26
CA VAL A 97 10.35 -3.64 -9.03
C VAL A 97 9.14 -4.56 -8.92
N LEU A 98 8.56 -4.73 -7.73
CA LEU A 98 7.36 -5.53 -7.50
C LEU A 98 6.21 -5.03 -8.38
N PHE A 99 5.99 -3.71 -8.39
CA PHE A 99 4.94 -3.08 -9.18
C PHE A 99 5.17 -3.22 -10.70
N GLN A 100 6.40 -3.03 -11.17
CA GLN A 100 6.76 -3.21 -12.58
C GLN A 100 6.59 -4.66 -13.03
N ILE A 101 6.92 -5.65 -12.19
CA ILE A 101 6.66 -7.06 -12.48
C ILE A 101 5.16 -7.32 -12.56
N THR A 102 4.37 -6.76 -11.64
CA THR A 102 2.91 -6.93 -11.70
C THR A 102 2.28 -6.27 -12.92
N GLU A 103 2.75 -5.11 -13.35
CA GLU A 103 2.29 -4.45 -14.57
C GLU A 103 2.60 -5.30 -15.81
N LEU A 104 3.82 -5.84 -15.92
CA LEU A 104 4.19 -6.78 -16.98
C LEU A 104 3.31 -8.02 -16.98
N LEU A 105 3.09 -8.59 -15.79
CA LEU A 105 2.21 -9.74 -15.66
C LEU A 105 0.81 -9.36 -16.11
N MET A 106 0.32 -8.14 -15.81
CA MET A 106 -1.04 -7.70 -16.12
C MET A 106 -1.31 -7.53 -17.63
N LEU A 107 -0.35 -6.97 -18.36
CA LEU A 107 -0.45 -6.69 -19.80
C LEU A 107 0.72 -7.33 -20.56
N PRO A 108 0.71 -8.67 -20.75
CA PRO A 108 1.81 -9.35 -21.44
C PRO A 108 1.95 -8.90 -22.90
N GLN A 109 0.85 -8.51 -23.55
CA GLN A 109 0.81 -8.14 -24.96
C GLN A 109 1.43 -6.78 -25.29
N SER A 110 1.57 -5.87 -24.33
CA SER A 110 2.23 -4.56 -24.54
C SER A 110 3.71 -4.56 -24.17
N SER A 111 4.26 -5.71 -23.74
CA SER A 111 5.61 -5.79 -23.21
C SER A 111 6.65 -6.02 -24.30
N THR A 112 7.61 -5.10 -24.44
CA THR A 112 8.74 -5.30 -25.35
C THR A 112 9.74 -6.31 -24.78
N PRO A 113 10.40 -7.14 -25.60
CA PRO A 113 11.37 -8.15 -25.13
C PRO A 113 12.54 -7.54 -24.34
N ARG A 114 12.89 -6.27 -24.64
CA ARG A 114 13.89 -5.51 -23.88
C ARG A 114 13.41 -5.18 -22.46
N LYS A 115 12.12 -4.84 -22.26
CA LYS A 115 11.52 -4.58 -20.94
C LYS A 115 11.54 -5.86 -20.10
N VAL A 116 11.16 -7.00 -20.69
CA VAL A 116 11.18 -8.30 -20.02
C VAL A 116 12.58 -8.71 -19.56
N ARG A 117 13.62 -8.57 -20.41
CA ARG A 117 15.00 -8.92 -20.05
C ARG A 117 15.55 -8.08 -18.90
N ARG A 118 15.24 -6.77 -18.87
CA ARG A 118 15.60 -5.89 -17.74
C ARG A 118 14.89 -6.30 -16.46
N LEU A 119 13.62 -6.72 -16.55
CA LEU A 119 12.85 -7.14 -15.39
C LEU A 119 13.27 -8.50 -14.83
N ILE A 120 13.80 -9.40 -15.66
CA ILE A 120 14.50 -10.61 -15.19
C ILE A 120 15.75 -10.24 -14.38
N LEU A 121 16.52 -9.24 -14.83
CA LEU A 121 17.68 -8.72 -14.08
C LEU A 121 17.23 -8.07 -12.77
N TYR A 122 16.21 -7.21 -12.79
CA TYR A 122 15.70 -6.55 -11.59
C TYR A 122 15.04 -7.49 -10.59
N ARG A 123 14.57 -8.68 -11.03
CA ARG A 123 14.10 -9.73 -10.12
C ARG A 123 15.17 -10.14 -9.10
N TRP A 124 16.46 -10.05 -9.45
CA TRP A 124 17.54 -10.30 -8.49
C TRP A 124 17.52 -9.35 -7.29
N LEU A 125 17.03 -8.12 -7.46
CA LEU A 125 16.89 -7.15 -6.39
C LEU A 125 15.81 -7.52 -5.37
N LEU A 126 14.92 -8.48 -5.68
CA LEU A 126 13.93 -8.99 -4.73
C LEU A 126 14.54 -10.00 -3.72
N HIS A 127 15.71 -10.57 -4.03
CA HIS A 127 16.35 -11.58 -3.18
C HIS A 127 17.01 -10.93 -1.95
N PRO A 128 16.66 -11.36 -0.71
CA PRO A 128 17.23 -10.83 0.52
C PRO A 128 18.77 -10.76 0.60
N PRO A 129 19.56 -11.78 0.17
CA PRO A 129 21.01 -11.71 0.29
C PRO A 129 21.62 -10.60 -0.58
N ILE A 130 21.07 -10.35 -1.76
CA ILE A 130 21.53 -9.28 -2.66
C ILE A 130 21.18 -7.91 -2.08
N GLN A 131 20.00 -7.79 -1.46
CA GLN A 131 19.59 -6.57 -0.77
C GLN A 131 20.56 -6.22 0.36
N ILE A 132 20.89 -7.19 1.22
CA ILE A 132 21.82 -6.99 2.33
C ILE A 132 23.23 -6.68 1.81
N PHE A 133 23.69 -7.39 0.78
CA PHE A 133 25.00 -7.13 0.17
C PHE A 133 25.08 -5.71 -0.40
N LEU A 134 24.08 -5.27 -1.16
CA LEU A 134 24.02 -3.92 -1.72
C LEU A 134 23.92 -2.87 -0.61
N ALA A 135 23.11 -3.12 0.43
CA ALA A 135 23.01 -2.25 1.61
C ALA A 135 24.37 -2.07 2.27
N ALA A 136 25.08 -3.18 2.52
CA ALA A 136 26.38 -3.17 3.16
C ALA A 136 27.41 -2.42 2.31
N LEU A 137 27.44 -2.67 1.00
CA LEU A 137 28.35 -1.98 0.08
C LEU A 137 28.16 -0.46 0.10
N VAL A 138 26.91 0.01 0.00
CA VAL A 138 26.59 1.44 0.04
C VAL A 138 26.88 2.02 1.42
N LEU A 139 26.52 1.32 2.49
CA LEU A 139 26.73 1.78 3.86
C LEU A 139 28.21 1.90 4.22
N VAL A 140 29.06 0.97 3.76
CA VAL A 140 30.52 1.07 3.93
C VAL A 140 31.02 2.36 3.28
N GLY A 141 30.56 2.69 2.07
CA GLY A 141 30.90 3.96 1.41
C GLY A 141 30.49 5.18 2.23
N LEU A 142 29.24 5.22 2.70
CA LEU A 142 28.68 6.36 3.46
C LEU A 142 29.28 6.52 4.86
N VAL A 143 29.68 5.43 5.52
CA VAL A 143 30.25 5.47 6.88
C VAL A 143 31.77 5.66 6.85
N THR A 144 32.44 5.48 5.71
CA THR A 144 33.90 5.66 5.58
C THR A 144 34.42 7.00 6.11
N PRO A 145 33.76 8.16 5.89
CA PRO A 145 34.19 9.44 6.45
C PRO A 145 34.23 9.43 7.99
N PHE A 146 33.28 8.75 8.64
CA PHE A 146 33.20 8.63 10.09
C PHE A 146 34.38 7.85 10.69
N LEU A 147 34.96 6.90 9.95
CA LEU A 147 36.14 6.14 10.42
C LEU A 147 37.40 7.00 10.57
N ARG A 148 37.39 8.24 10.06
CA ARG A 148 38.50 9.21 10.18
C ARG A 148 38.40 10.11 11.42
N VAL A 149 37.40 9.91 12.27
CA VAL A 149 37.21 10.72 13.49
C VAL A 149 38.28 10.40 14.52
N ASP A 150 38.83 11.44 15.17
CA ASP A 150 39.80 11.25 16.25
C ASP A 150 39.09 10.71 17.51
N ALA A 151 39.66 9.69 18.16
CA ALA A 151 39.08 9.15 19.39
C ALA A 151 38.90 10.23 20.47
N LYS A 152 39.79 11.23 20.51
CA LYS A 152 39.71 12.33 21.47
C LYS A 152 38.45 13.17 21.31
N THR A 153 37.97 13.40 20.07
CA THR A 153 36.77 14.21 19.84
C THR A 153 35.48 13.46 20.19
N LEU A 154 35.48 12.12 20.08
CA LEU A 154 34.36 11.25 20.44
C LEU A 154 34.06 11.21 21.94
N PHE A 155 35.07 11.40 22.79
CA PHE A 155 34.93 11.36 24.24
C PHE A 155 34.77 12.76 24.88
N LEU A 156 34.76 13.83 24.09
CA LEU A 156 34.41 15.15 24.58
C LEU A 156 32.93 15.20 24.99
N PRO A 157 32.55 16.08 25.95
CA PRO A 157 31.14 16.36 26.22
C PRO A 157 30.39 16.75 24.95
N ASP A 158 29.17 16.25 24.78
CA ASP A 158 28.36 16.42 23.57
C ASP A 158 28.19 17.88 23.16
N ALA A 159 28.00 18.77 24.14
CA ALA A 159 27.88 20.21 23.91
C ALA A 159 29.13 20.84 23.25
N VAL A 160 30.30 20.23 23.44
CA VAL A 160 31.58 20.68 22.86
C VAL A 160 31.90 19.89 21.58
N GLY A 161 31.70 18.57 21.61
CA GLY A 161 32.01 17.68 20.49
C GLY A 161 31.20 17.98 19.23
N THR A 162 29.92 18.32 19.36
CA THR A 162 29.02 18.65 18.23
C THR A 162 29.28 20.02 17.61
N VAL A 163 30.06 20.87 18.26
CA VAL A 163 30.50 22.18 17.74
C VAL A 163 31.93 22.10 17.17
N SER A 164 32.63 20.98 17.36
CA SER A 164 33.98 20.79 16.85
C SER A 164 34.07 20.92 15.32
N PRO A 165 35.18 21.44 14.77
CA PRO A 165 35.34 21.59 13.33
C PRO A 165 35.19 20.26 12.59
N GLN A 166 35.69 19.17 13.17
CA GLN A 166 35.58 17.82 12.62
C GLN A 166 34.12 17.36 12.50
N TYR A 167 33.27 17.67 13.49
CA TYR A 167 31.83 17.38 13.40
C TYR A 167 31.15 18.20 12.29
N GLN A 168 31.54 19.47 12.12
CA GLN A 168 30.98 20.33 11.07
C GLN A 168 31.37 19.86 9.67
N GLU A 169 32.63 19.49 9.45
CA GLU A 169 33.12 18.94 8.19
C GLU A 169 32.37 17.65 7.81
N LEU A 170 32.23 16.72 8.76
CA LEU A 170 31.49 15.48 8.52
C LEU A 170 30.01 15.72 8.27
N THR A 171 29.41 16.72 8.93
CA THR A 171 28.01 17.07 8.67
C THR A 171 27.83 17.62 7.26
N LEU A 172 28.79 18.38 6.72
CA LEU A 172 28.76 18.85 5.34
C LEU A 172 28.85 17.68 4.36
N ILE A 173 29.75 16.73 4.61
CA ILE A 173 29.85 15.49 3.80
C ILE A 173 28.52 14.72 3.84
N LEU A 174 27.94 14.54 5.03
CA LEU A 174 26.63 13.87 5.18
C LEU A 174 25.52 14.59 4.41
N ILE A 175 25.49 15.93 4.39
CA ILE A 175 24.49 16.67 3.61
C ILE A 175 24.65 16.35 2.12
N VAL A 176 25.87 16.32 1.59
CA VAL A 176 26.13 15.96 0.18
C VAL A 176 25.69 14.52 -0.10
N GLU A 177 25.99 13.59 0.79
CA GLU A 177 25.55 12.20 0.69
C GLU A 177 24.02 12.07 0.68
N VAL A 178 23.33 12.76 1.60
CA VAL A 178 21.87 12.78 1.67
C VAL A 178 21.26 13.38 0.41
N VAL A 179 21.86 14.43 -0.17
CA VAL A 179 21.42 15.00 -1.46
C VAL A 179 21.55 13.97 -2.58
N CYS A 180 22.66 13.24 -2.67
CA CYS A 180 22.83 12.16 -3.64
C CYS A 180 21.79 11.05 -3.47
N LEU A 181 21.51 10.64 -2.24
CA LEU A 181 20.46 9.64 -1.93
C LEU A 181 19.06 10.16 -2.30
N LEU A 182 18.79 11.45 -2.09
CA LEU A 182 17.51 12.06 -2.47
C LEU A 182 17.31 12.14 -3.98
N LEU A 183 18.36 12.40 -4.75
CA LEU A 183 18.30 12.32 -6.22
C LEU A 183 17.94 10.91 -6.68
N LEU A 184 18.47 9.89 -6.02
CA LEU A 184 18.11 8.50 -6.30
C LEU A 184 16.62 8.25 -5.98
N VAL A 185 16.14 8.68 -4.80
CA VAL A 185 14.72 8.61 -4.44
C VAL A 185 13.82 9.35 -5.45
N LEU A 186 14.26 10.50 -5.98
CA LEU A 186 13.51 11.26 -6.99
C LEU A 186 13.34 10.44 -8.27
N ILE A 187 14.43 9.82 -8.75
CA ILE A 187 14.39 8.93 -9.92
C ILE A 187 13.42 7.77 -9.67
N LEU A 188 13.47 7.14 -8.49
CA LEU A 188 12.56 6.05 -8.13
C LEU A 188 11.09 6.50 -8.04
N SER A 189 10.83 7.64 -7.40
CA SER A 189 9.50 8.22 -7.26
C SER A 189 8.89 8.59 -8.63
N TRP A 190 9.72 9.03 -9.58
CA TRP A 190 9.30 9.23 -10.96
C TRP A 190 8.86 7.92 -11.64
N TYR A 191 9.57 6.81 -11.42
CA TYR A 191 9.14 5.48 -11.87
C TYR A 191 7.84 5.01 -11.20
N ILE A 192 7.64 5.30 -9.90
CA ILE A 192 6.38 5.01 -9.18
C ILE A 192 5.22 5.82 -9.76
N SER A 193 5.45 7.06 -10.19
CA SER A 193 4.41 7.95 -10.69
C SER A 193 3.73 7.47 -11.97
N HIS A 194 4.38 6.56 -12.70
CA HIS A 194 3.83 5.91 -13.90
C HIS A 194 3.01 4.65 -13.60
N VAL A 195 3.02 4.17 -12.35
CA VAL A 195 2.28 2.97 -11.93
C VAL A 195 0.91 3.39 -11.33
N VAL A 196 -0.12 2.56 -11.54
CA VAL A 196 -1.47 2.73 -10.99
C VAL A 196 -1.42 2.92 -9.46
N ASP A 197 -2.06 3.98 -8.94
CA ASP A 197 -2.03 4.34 -7.53
C ASP A 197 -2.91 3.41 -6.68
N ASN A 198 -2.32 2.30 -6.20
CA ASN A 198 -2.99 1.41 -5.27
C ASN A 198 -2.94 1.98 -3.84
N PHE A 199 -4.09 2.42 -3.31
CA PHE A 199 -4.26 2.89 -1.92
C PHE A 199 -3.40 4.12 -1.52
N GLY A 200 -3.26 5.10 -2.42
CA GLY A 200 -2.57 6.37 -2.15
C GLY A 200 -1.08 6.22 -1.90
N LEU A 201 -0.48 5.15 -2.43
CA LEU A 201 0.95 4.88 -2.32
C LEU A 201 1.74 5.96 -3.06
N ARG A 202 1.32 6.30 -4.28
CA ARG A 202 1.97 7.34 -5.09
C ARG A 202 1.97 8.68 -4.37
N ARG A 203 0.81 9.09 -3.85
CA ARG A 203 0.66 10.33 -3.09
C ARG A 203 1.59 10.36 -1.87
N SER A 204 1.73 9.24 -1.17
CA SER A 204 2.62 9.11 -0.02
C SER A 204 4.08 9.39 -0.38
N TYR A 205 4.58 8.81 -1.48
CA TYR A 205 5.96 9.03 -1.92
C TYR A 205 6.21 10.46 -2.42
N GLN A 206 5.28 11.03 -3.19
CA GLN A 206 5.39 12.42 -3.66
C GLN A 206 5.38 13.42 -2.50
N GLN A 207 4.50 13.22 -1.51
CA GLN A 207 4.43 14.09 -0.34
C GLN A 207 5.67 13.95 0.56
N THR A 208 6.19 12.73 0.71
CA THR A 208 7.43 12.49 1.45
C THR A 208 8.60 13.21 0.79
N PHE A 209 8.71 13.13 -0.54
CA PHE A 209 9.72 13.84 -1.31
C PHE A 209 9.65 15.36 -1.14
N HIS A 210 8.47 15.97 -1.31
CA HIS A 210 8.30 17.40 -1.06
C HIS A 210 8.65 17.80 0.38
N GLY A 211 8.26 16.95 1.35
CA GLY A 211 8.58 17.16 2.76
C GLY A 211 10.08 17.11 3.05
N ILE A 212 10.82 16.14 2.49
CA ILE A 212 12.26 16.05 2.71
C ILE A 212 13.02 17.19 2.03
N ILE A 213 12.61 17.60 0.82
CA ILE A 213 13.21 18.78 0.17
C ILE A 213 13.01 20.01 1.04
N LEU A 214 11.79 20.23 1.54
CA LEU A 214 11.51 21.35 2.43
C LEU A 214 12.40 21.30 3.68
N VAL A 215 12.52 20.14 4.31
CA VAL A 215 13.40 19.94 5.48
C VAL A 215 14.86 20.23 5.14
N LEU A 216 15.37 19.75 4.00
CA LEU A 216 16.74 19.99 3.57
C LEU A 216 17.00 21.49 3.34
N VAL A 217 16.09 22.19 2.66
CA VAL A 217 16.16 23.63 2.44
C VAL A 217 16.18 24.37 3.79
N LEU A 218 15.32 23.97 4.74
CA LEU A 218 15.28 24.56 6.08
C LEU A 218 16.57 24.28 6.88
N ILE A 219 17.19 23.10 6.73
CA ILE A 219 18.49 22.78 7.34
C ILE A 219 19.57 23.71 6.77
N VAL A 220 19.67 23.82 5.44
CA VAL A 220 20.66 24.69 4.78
C VAL A 220 20.44 26.15 5.17
N LEU A 221 19.19 26.62 5.17
CA LEU A 221 18.86 27.99 5.57
C LEU A 221 19.21 28.25 7.03
N ALA A 222 18.89 27.32 7.93
CA ALA A 222 19.23 27.42 9.35
C ALA A 222 20.74 27.46 9.58
N ARG A 223 21.52 26.73 8.77
CA ARG A 223 22.99 26.77 8.80
C ARG A 223 23.53 28.12 8.34
N VAL A 224 23.10 28.58 7.17
CA VAL A 224 23.50 29.88 6.62
C VAL A 224 23.11 31.02 7.58
N ALA A 225 21.93 30.95 8.21
CA ALA A 225 21.51 31.93 9.20
C ALA A 225 22.38 31.89 10.46
N ALA A 226 22.72 30.71 10.98
CA ALA A 226 23.58 30.56 12.15
C ALA A 226 25.05 31.02 11.90
N ASP A 227 25.52 30.94 10.66
CA ASP A 227 26.87 31.38 10.28
C ASP A 227 26.90 32.87 9.90
N GLY A 228 25.85 33.38 9.25
CA GLY A 228 25.76 34.76 8.76
C GLY A 228 25.28 35.77 9.80
N VAL A 229 24.41 35.36 10.73
CA VAL A 229 23.96 36.19 11.85
C VAL A 229 24.87 35.88 13.04
N ARG A 230 25.68 36.86 13.47
CA ARG A 230 26.54 36.79 14.68
C ARG A 230 25.73 36.80 15.99
N ASP A 231 24.60 36.12 16.01
CA ASP A 231 23.71 36.03 17.16
C ASP A 231 23.80 34.63 17.76
N ASP A 232 24.31 34.55 18.98
CA ASP A 232 24.49 33.31 19.72
C ASP A 232 23.14 32.65 20.10
N THR A 233 22.04 33.41 20.07
CA THR A 233 20.71 32.87 20.35
C THR A 233 20.26 31.88 19.27
N LEU A 234 20.48 32.18 17.99
CA LEU A 234 20.14 31.29 16.87
C LEU A 234 20.95 29.99 16.90
N ARG A 235 22.23 30.07 17.29
CA ARG A 235 23.10 28.91 17.46
C ARG A 235 22.64 28.03 18.63
N SER A 236 22.16 28.65 19.71
CA SER A 236 21.67 27.93 20.89
C SER A 236 20.41 27.10 20.63
N LEU A 237 19.59 27.47 19.64
CA LEU A 237 18.34 26.78 19.29
C LEU A 237 18.52 25.46 18.52
N ARG A 238 19.74 25.17 18.05
CA ARG A 238 20.09 23.91 17.34
C ARG A 238 19.14 23.55 16.20
N LEU A 239 18.71 24.57 15.45
CA LEU A 239 17.74 24.47 14.36
C LEU A 239 18.07 23.39 13.31
N PRO A 240 19.35 23.16 12.90
CA PRO A 240 19.66 22.09 11.96
C PRO A 240 19.27 20.69 12.47
N SER A 241 19.53 20.40 13.75
CA SER A 241 19.16 19.12 14.38
C SER A 241 17.65 19.02 14.64
N PHE A 242 16.99 20.15 14.91
CA PHE A 242 15.53 20.20 15.00
C PHE A 242 14.90 19.80 13.67
N PHE A 243 15.32 20.40 12.55
CA PHE A 243 14.77 20.07 11.23
C PHE A 243 15.12 18.65 10.78
N SER A 244 16.30 18.12 11.11
CA SER A 244 16.62 16.72 10.78
C SER A 244 15.69 15.73 11.49
N VAL A 245 15.34 15.98 12.77
CA VAL A 245 14.35 15.18 13.50
C VAL A 245 12.95 15.35 12.92
N VAL A 246 12.56 16.56 12.50
CA VAL A 246 11.30 16.79 11.75
C VAL A 246 11.28 15.99 10.44
N GLY A 247 12.42 15.84 9.77
CA GLY A 247 12.57 14.96 8.61
C GLY A 247 12.25 13.49 8.92
N ALA A 248 12.78 12.96 10.03
CA ALA A 248 12.47 11.61 10.50
C ALA A 248 10.96 11.44 10.83
N HIS A 249 10.36 12.43 11.49
CA HIS A 249 8.89 12.45 11.71
C HIS A 249 8.10 12.46 10.41
N THR A 250 8.56 13.21 9.41
CA THR A 250 7.92 13.31 8.09
C THR A 250 7.92 11.94 7.38
N MET A 251 9.05 11.23 7.40
CA MET A 251 9.15 9.86 6.89
C MET A 251 8.14 8.91 7.56
N LEU A 252 8.12 8.92 8.90
CA LEU A 252 7.21 8.07 9.68
C LEU A 252 5.74 8.44 9.49
N TYR A 253 5.44 9.73 9.35
CA TYR A 253 4.09 10.23 9.17
C TYR A 253 3.47 9.69 7.87
N PHE A 254 4.17 9.82 6.74
CA PHE A 254 3.64 9.38 5.45
C PHE A 254 3.69 7.87 5.27
N HIS A 255 4.76 7.19 5.70
CA HIS A 255 4.92 5.76 5.45
C HIS A 255 4.25 4.84 6.48
N VAL A 256 4.00 5.33 7.70
CA VAL A 256 3.46 4.51 8.80
C VAL A 256 2.16 5.09 9.34
N PHE A 257 2.13 6.35 9.78
CA PHE A 257 0.96 6.92 10.45
C PHE A 257 -0.26 7.06 9.53
N LEU A 258 -0.07 7.65 8.36
CA LEU A 258 -1.16 7.93 7.41
C LEU A 258 -1.84 6.63 6.92
N PRO A 259 -1.10 5.54 6.60
CA PRO A 259 -1.70 4.24 6.29
C PRO A 259 -2.40 3.58 7.47
N VAL A 260 -1.86 3.69 8.69
CA VAL A 260 -2.53 3.19 9.91
C VAL A 260 -3.83 3.93 10.17
N ARG A 261 -3.86 5.25 9.94
CA ARG A 261 -5.07 6.07 10.04
C ARG A 261 -6.11 5.66 9.00
N ALA A 262 -5.69 5.49 7.74
CA ALA A 262 -6.56 5.01 6.67
C ALA A 262 -7.16 3.64 6.99
N MET A 263 -6.35 2.69 7.47
CA MET A 263 -6.82 1.39 7.95
C MET A 263 -7.87 1.51 9.06
N ARG A 264 -7.69 2.42 10.03
CA ARG A 264 -8.68 2.63 11.10
C ARG A 264 -10.00 3.18 10.55
N ALA A 265 -9.95 4.14 9.65
CA ALA A 265 -11.14 4.67 8.98
C ALA A 265 -11.85 3.61 8.11
N SER A 266 -11.09 2.73 7.45
CA SER A 266 -11.66 1.62 6.67
C SER A 266 -12.22 0.48 7.51
N ARG A 267 -11.94 0.43 8.82
CA ARG A 267 -12.42 -0.63 9.72
C ARG A 267 -13.94 -0.63 9.84
N ASP A 268 -14.57 0.53 9.65
CA ASP A 268 -16.03 0.66 9.66
C ASP A 268 -16.66 0.24 8.32
N ALA A 269 -15.87 0.14 7.25
CA ALA A 269 -16.33 -0.27 5.91
C ALA A 269 -15.97 -1.72 5.52
N THR A 270 -15.05 -2.38 6.23
CA THR A 270 -14.47 -3.68 5.80
C THR A 270 -14.44 -4.75 6.90
N LEU A 271 -15.61 -5.10 7.45
CA LEU A 271 -15.83 -6.42 8.07
C LEU A 271 -15.93 -7.56 7.03
N ARG A 272 -15.87 -7.26 5.72
CA ARG A 272 -15.72 -8.28 4.67
C ARG A 272 -14.27 -8.77 4.62
N ARG A 273 -13.98 -9.85 5.36
CA ARG A 273 -12.85 -10.74 5.10
C ARG A 273 -12.86 -11.06 3.60
N VAL A 274 -11.94 -10.48 2.84
CA VAL A 274 -11.60 -11.04 1.52
C VAL A 274 -10.91 -12.36 1.84
N GLN A 275 -11.66 -13.46 1.70
CA GLN A 275 -11.11 -14.81 1.69
C GLN A 275 -9.91 -14.80 0.75
N ARG A 276 -8.77 -15.34 1.20
CA ARG A 276 -7.67 -15.69 0.31
C ARG A 276 -8.30 -16.51 -0.82
N SER A 277 -8.34 -15.96 -2.03
CA SER A 277 -8.68 -16.76 -3.19
C SER A 277 -7.62 -17.88 -3.26
N PRO A 278 -7.98 -19.17 -3.15
CA PRO A 278 -7.05 -20.30 -3.13
C PRO A 278 -6.45 -20.57 -4.52
N SER A 279 -6.28 -19.51 -5.30
CA SER A 279 -6.39 -19.57 -6.73
C SER A 279 -5.02 -19.40 -7.35
N ARG A 280 -4.33 -20.54 -7.52
CA ARG A 280 -3.43 -20.79 -8.66
C ARG A 280 -4.25 -20.89 -9.98
N ILE A 281 -5.29 -20.09 -10.15
CA ILE A 281 -6.20 -20.20 -11.29
C ILE A 281 -5.69 -19.30 -12.40
N HIS A 282 -5.67 -19.86 -13.61
CA HIS A 282 -5.12 -19.24 -14.82
C HIS A 282 -5.73 -17.85 -15.08
N PRO A 283 -4.93 -16.89 -15.60
CA PRO A 283 -5.26 -15.46 -15.78
C PRO A 283 -6.39 -15.14 -16.79
N HIS A 284 -7.16 -16.13 -17.21
CA HIS A 284 -8.29 -16.02 -18.16
C HIS A 284 -9.47 -16.93 -17.79
N SER A 285 -9.50 -17.51 -16.59
CA SER A 285 -10.59 -18.41 -16.23
C SER A 285 -11.93 -17.66 -16.21
N MET A 286 -12.97 -18.28 -16.77
CA MET A 286 -14.34 -17.75 -16.71
C MET A 286 -14.80 -17.53 -15.27
N LEU A 287 -14.27 -18.34 -14.33
CA LEU A 287 -14.58 -18.25 -12.91
C LEU A 287 -14.11 -16.91 -12.29
N GLU A 288 -12.91 -16.45 -12.64
CA GLU A 288 -12.38 -15.15 -12.22
C GLU A 288 -13.24 -13.99 -12.77
N LYS A 289 -13.60 -14.05 -14.06
CA LYS A 289 -14.45 -13.03 -14.69
C LYS A 289 -15.82 -12.94 -14.02
N LYS A 290 -16.42 -14.08 -13.66
CA LYS A 290 -17.69 -14.12 -12.92
C LYS A 290 -17.57 -13.48 -11.55
N ALA A 291 -16.53 -13.83 -10.79
CA ALA A 291 -16.32 -13.29 -9.45
C ALA A 291 -16.12 -11.76 -9.47
N ILE A 292 -15.37 -11.23 -10.45
CA ILE A 292 -15.18 -9.78 -10.62
C ILE A 292 -16.51 -9.10 -10.97
N LEU A 293 -17.27 -9.66 -11.91
CA LEU A 293 -18.55 -9.11 -12.32
C LEU A 293 -19.55 -9.12 -11.15
N GLU A 294 -19.68 -10.23 -10.44
CA GLU A 294 -20.55 -10.32 -9.26
C GLU A 294 -20.17 -9.25 -8.23
N LYS A 295 -18.87 -9.11 -7.92
CA LYS A 295 -18.40 -8.10 -6.98
C LYS A 295 -18.72 -6.67 -7.43
N PHE A 296 -18.68 -6.41 -8.74
CA PHE A 296 -19.04 -5.11 -9.31
C PHE A 296 -20.55 -4.85 -9.18
N LEU A 297 -21.38 -5.85 -9.43
CA LEU A 297 -22.84 -5.78 -9.36
C LEU A 297 -23.41 -5.77 -7.93
N MET A 298 -22.60 -6.07 -6.90
CA MET A 298 -23.02 -5.97 -5.49
C MET A 298 -23.14 -4.52 -4.97
N ASP A 299 -22.61 -3.54 -5.70
CA ASP A 299 -22.70 -2.13 -5.37
C ASP A 299 -23.91 -1.52 -6.10
N ASP A 300 -24.82 -0.92 -5.35
CA ASP A 300 -26.11 -0.44 -5.87
C ASP A 300 -25.95 0.61 -6.98
N ASP A 301 -24.96 1.50 -6.86
CA ASP A 301 -24.72 2.55 -7.85
C ASP A 301 -24.14 1.97 -9.14
N ARG A 302 -23.22 1.00 -9.00
CA ARG A 302 -22.64 0.30 -10.16
C ARG A 302 -23.64 -0.61 -10.84
N PHE A 303 -24.49 -1.28 -10.08
CA PHE A 303 -25.59 -2.07 -10.62
C PHE A 303 -26.54 -1.20 -11.43
N ARG A 304 -26.91 -0.01 -10.92
CA ARG A 304 -27.73 0.97 -11.65
C ARG A 304 -27.09 1.42 -12.96
N ASN A 305 -25.77 1.62 -12.99
CA ASN A 305 -25.06 1.99 -14.22
C ASN A 305 -25.16 0.88 -15.28
N VAL A 306 -24.96 -0.37 -14.89
CA VAL A 306 -25.10 -1.53 -15.79
C VAL A 306 -26.54 -1.70 -16.24
N LEU A 307 -27.51 -1.55 -15.33
CA LEU A 307 -28.94 -1.62 -15.65
C LEU A 307 -29.38 -0.50 -16.60
N THR A 308 -28.84 0.71 -16.45
CA THR A 308 -29.11 1.84 -17.34
C THR A 308 -28.62 1.56 -18.75
N PHE A 309 -27.43 0.97 -18.89
CA PHE A 309 -26.93 0.51 -20.17
C PHE A 309 -27.78 -0.62 -20.76
N ALA A 310 -28.13 -1.63 -19.96
CA ALA A 310 -28.99 -2.73 -20.39
C ALA A 310 -30.38 -2.26 -20.86
N ARG A 311 -30.91 -1.17 -20.29
CA ARG A 311 -32.14 -0.52 -20.78
C ARG A 311 -31.97 0.09 -22.17
N MET A 312 -30.80 0.64 -22.48
CA MET A 312 -30.49 1.18 -23.82
C MET A 312 -30.38 0.06 -24.86
N GLU A 313 -29.84 -1.09 -24.45
CA GLU A 313 -29.69 -2.30 -25.27
C GLU A 313 -30.93 -3.22 -25.23
N TYR A 314 -32.02 -2.82 -24.58
CA TYR A 314 -33.25 -3.61 -24.40
C TYR A 314 -33.02 -5.04 -23.85
N THR A 315 -32.02 -5.21 -22.98
CA THR A 315 -31.59 -6.50 -22.42
C THR A 315 -31.55 -6.47 -20.88
N THR A 316 -32.67 -6.07 -20.27
CA THR A 316 -32.74 -5.82 -18.82
C THR A 316 -33.03 -7.07 -17.98
N GLU A 317 -33.64 -8.06 -18.61
CA GLU A 317 -34.23 -9.25 -18.00
C GLU A 317 -33.16 -10.08 -17.25
N PRO A 318 -31.95 -10.32 -17.81
CA PRO A 318 -30.91 -11.09 -17.12
C PRO A 318 -30.39 -10.43 -15.84
N LEU A 319 -30.30 -9.09 -15.81
CA LEU A 319 -29.85 -8.35 -14.62
C LEU A 319 -30.91 -8.33 -13.53
N LEU A 320 -32.17 -8.14 -13.92
CA LEU A 320 -33.30 -8.16 -12.98
C LEU A 320 -33.52 -9.58 -12.42
N ALA A 321 -33.36 -10.61 -13.25
CA ALA A 321 -33.39 -12.00 -12.81
C ALA A 321 -32.27 -12.29 -11.80
N LEU A 322 -31.05 -11.78 -12.05
CA LEU A 322 -29.94 -11.90 -11.10
C LEU A 322 -30.25 -11.22 -9.76
N GLN A 323 -30.85 -10.02 -9.78
CA GLN A 323 -31.27 -9.30 -8.58
C GLN A 323 -32.38 -10.03 -7.81
N ALA A 324 -33.33 -10.66 -8.51
CA ALA A 324 -34.37 -11.47 -7.87
C ALA A 324 -33.78 -12.69 -7.15
N ILE A 325 -32.76 -13.34 -7.74
CA ILE A 325 -32.04 -14.46 -7.11
C ILE A 325 -31.28 -13.98 -5.86
N THR A 326 -30.58 -12.85 -5.93
CA THR A 326 -29.86 -12.34 -4.75
C THR A 326 -30.81 -11.93 -3.62
N ALA A 327 -31.98 -11.39 -3.94
CA ALA A 327 -33.02 -11.09 -2.96
C ALA A 327 -33.60 -12.37 -2.32
N PHE A 328 -33.78 -13.44 -3.09
CA PHE A 328 -34.20 -14.75 -2.56
C PHE A 328 -33.14 -15.35 -1.62
N GLU A 329 -31.86 -15.28 -1.99
CA GLU A 329 -30.76 -15.80 -1.16
C GLU A 329 -30.55 -14.99 0.13
N ALA A 330 -30.88 -13.69 0.12
CA ALA A 330 -30.81 -12.82 1.29
C ALA A 330 -32.02 -13.00 2.24
N GLY A 331 -33.17 -13.41 1.71
CA GLY A 331 -34.39 -13.67 2.46
C GLY A 331 -34.45 -15.07 3.08
N GLU A 332 -35.61 -15.44 3.62
CA GLU A 332 -35.85 -16.81 4.06
C GLU A 332 -36.21 -17.72 2.87
N PRO A 333 -35.40 -18.75 2.54
CA PRO A 333 -35.60 -19.61 1.39
C PRO A 333 -36.77 -20.57 1.62
N SER A 334 -37.97 -20.10 1.24
CA SER A 334 -39.23 -20.84 1.32
C SER A 334 -39.63 -21.40 -0.04
N LEU A 335 -40.37 -22.51 -0.03
CA LEU A 335 -40.91 -23.12 -1.26
C LEU A 335 -41.78 -22.12 -2.04
N SER A 336 -42.61 -21.32 -1.35
CA SER A 336 -43.46 -20.31 -1.99
C SER A 336 -42.67 -19.16 -2.63
N ALA A 337 -41.55 -18.74 -2.02
CA ALA A 337 -40.66 -17.76 -2.64
C ALA A 337 -39.93 -18.34 -3.86
N ALA A 338 -39.52 -19.61 -3.81
CA ALA A 338 -38.89 -20.28 -4.94
C ALA A 338 -39.86 -20.46 -6.11
N SER A 339 -41.11 -20.88 -5.84
CA SER A 339 -42.15 -20.99 -6.88
C SER A 339 -42.45 -19.63 -7.53
N ARG A 340 -42.49 -18.54 -6.76
CA ARG A 340 -42.65 -17.18 -7.33
C ARG A 340 -41.50 -16.80 -8.25
N LEU A 341 -40.26 -17.09 -7.85
CA LEU A 341 -39.08 -16.78 -8.67
C LEU A 341 -39.07 -17.62 -9.97
N VAL A 342 -39.45 -18.90 -9.90
CA VAL A 342 -39.62 -19.73 -11.10
C VAL A 342 -40.72 -19.21 -12.02
N ALA A 343 -41.84 -18.74 -11.46
CA ALA A 343 -42.90 -18.10 -12.24
C ALA A 343 -42.42 -16.80 -12.92
N GLN A 344 -41.59 -16.01 -12.23
CA GLN A 344 -41.15 -14.70 -12.72
C GLN A 344 -40.00 -14.75 -13.73
N CYS A 345 -39.09 -15.73 -13.63
CA CYS A 345 -37.84 -15.74 -14.41
C CYS A 345 -37.62 -17.00 -15.29
N LEU A 346 -38.35 -18.10 -15.02
CA LEU A 346 -38.08 -19.41 -15.63
C LEU A 346 -39.29 -20.00 -16.37
N SER A 347 -40.49 -19.46 -16.16
CA SER A 347 -41.70 -19.93 -16.82
C SER A 347 -41.79 -19.41 -18.26
N PRO A 348 -42.41 -20.16 -19.18
CA PRO A 348 -42.57 -19.69 -20.56
C PRO A 348 -43.39 -18.39 -20.57
N ARG A 349 -42.90 -17.37 -21.30
CA ARG A 349 -43.53 -16.03 -21.38
C ARG A 349 -43.62 -15.28 -20.04
N CYS A 350 -42.70 -15.53 -19.12
CA CYS A 350 -42.61 -14.77 -17.88
C CYS A 350 -42.12 -13.33 -18.11
N GLU A 351 -42.31 -12.45 -17.12
CA GLU A 351 -41.94 -11.04 -17.20
C GLU A 351 -40.43 -10.83 -17.41
N LEU A 352 -39.60 -11.68 -16.81
CA LEU A 352 -38.14 -11.65 -16.91
C LEU A 352 -37.63 -12.86 -17.70
N GLU A 353 -38.27 -13.13 -18.83
CA GLU A 353 -37.88 -14.27 -19.66
C GLU A 353 -36.47 -14.07 -20.23
N THR A 354 -35.61 -15.07 -19.99
CA THR A 354 -34.23 -15.09 -20.49
C THR A 354 -33.96 -16.39 -21.24
N ASP A 355 -33.02 -16.38 -22.19
CA ASP A 355 -32.62 -17.60 -22.91
C ASP A 355 -32.00 -18.65 -21.97
N VAL A 356 -31.33 -18.19 -20.92
CA VAL A 356 -30.85 -19.06 -19.83
C VAL A 356 -32.04 -19.68 -19.09
N GLY A 357 -33.06 -18.89 -18.78
CA GLY A 357 -34.28 -19.33 -18.11
C GLY A 357 -35.02 -20.39 -18.93
N LYS A 358 -35.18 -20.19 -20.24
CA LYS A 358 -35.81 -21.16 -21.15
C LYS A 358 -35.12 -22.53 -21.09
N ARG A 359 -33.79 -22.55 -21.13
CA ARG A 359 -32.98 -23.79 -21.09
C ARG A 359 -33.11 -24.53 -19.76
N LEU A 360 -33.20 -23.80 -18.64
CA LEU A 360 -33.26 -24.37 -17.30
C LEU A 360 -34.68 -24.55 -16.74
N SER A 361 -35.69 -24.06 -17.45
CA SER A 361 -37.10 -24.04 -17.04
C SER A 361 -37.58 -25.42 -16.57
N LEU A 362 -37.43 -26.44 -17.40
CA LEU A 362 -37.91 -27.80 -17.13
C LEU A 362 -37.22 -28.42 -15.90
N ALA A 363 -35.89 -28.28 -15.81
CA ALA A 363 -35.12 -28.79 -14.68
C ALA A 363 -35.50 -28.14 -13.33
N TYR A 364 -35.92 -26.87 -13.33
CA TYR A 364 -36.39 -26.21 -12.11
C TYR A 364 -37.86 -26.50 -11.79
N HIS A 365 -38.69 -26.82 -12.78
CA HIS A 365 -40.05 -27.33 -12.54
C HIS A 365 -39.99 -28.72 -11.88
N ASP A 366 -39.18 -29.64 -12.42
CA ASP A 366 -39.00 -30.98 -11.86
C ASP A 366 -38.52 -30.91 -10.40
N LYS A 367 -37.53 -30.04 -10.12
CA LYS A 367 -37.02 -29.82 -8.76
C LYS A 367 -38.08 -29.25 -7.80
N LEU A 368 -38.98 -28.39 -8.28
CA LEU A 368 -40.06 -27.86 -7.45
C LEU A 368 -41.10 -28.92 -7.16
N ASP A 369 -41.44 -29.76 -8.14
CA ASP A 369 -42.38 -30.86 -7.98
C ASP A 369 -41.84 -31.93 -7.03
N GLU A 370 -40.55 -32.26 -7.10
CA GLU A 370 -39.88 -33.12 -6.13
C GLU A 370 -39.98 -32.57 -4.70
N LEU A 371 -39.71 -31.27 -4.51
CA LEU A 371 -39.80 -30.63 -3.19
C LEU A 371 -41.24 -30.56 -2.67
N ARG A 372 -42.22 -30.36 -3.56
CA ARG A 372 -43.64 -30.38 -3.22
C ARG A 372 -44.10 -31.79 -2.83
N ASN A 373 -43.69 -32.81 -3.57
CA ASN A 373 -44.01 -34.21 -3.26
C ASN A 373 -43.35 -34.70 -1.96
N ALA A 374 -42.23 -34.09 -1.57
CA ALA A 374 -41.54 -34.38 -0.33
C ALA A 374 -42.04 -33.56 0.88
N ASP A 375 -43.09 -32.73 0.72
CA ASP A 375 -43.60 -31.79 1.74
C ASP A 375 -42.48 -30.96 2.40
N ALA A 376 -41.45 -30.60 1.64
CA ALA A 376 -40.29 -29.91 2.16
C ALA A 376 -40.64 -28.46 2.54
N PRO A 377 -40.48 -28.05 3.82
CA PRO A 377 -40.86 -26.70 4.25
C PRO A 377 -39.90 -25.61 3.74
N ARG A 378 -38.70 -25.99 3.31
CA ARG A 378 -37.64 -25.08 2.84
C ARG A 378 -36.94 -25.66 1.63
N THR A 379 -36.48 -24.76 0.76
CA THR A 379 -35.63 -25.16 -0.37
C THR A 379 -34.20 -25.43 0.13
N PRO A 380 -33.45 -26.34 -0.51
CA PRO A 380 -32.06 -26.56 -0.17
C PRO A 380 -31.22 -25.29 -0.36
N PRO A 381 -30.12 -25.13 0.41
CA PRO A 381 -29.21 -24.01 0.22
C PRO A 381 -28.68 -24.01 -1.23
N GLN A 382 -28.50 -22.84 -1.82
CA GLN A 382 -27.98 -22.67 -3.19
C GLN A 382 -28.88 -23.25 -4.29
N PHE A 383 -30.19 -23.39 -4.07
CA PHE A 383 -31.16 -23.91 -5.06
C PHE A 383 -31.02 -23.27 -6.46
N PHE A 384 -30.87 -21.94 -6.53
CA PHE A 384 -30.73 -21.19 -7.79
C PHE A 384 -29.28 -20.97 -8.26
N HIS A 385 -28.29 -21.64 -7.64
CA HIS A 385 -26.88 -21.40 -7.96
C HIS A 385 -26.54 -21.71 -9.43
N ALA A 386 -27.07 -22.81 -9.99
CA ALA A 386 -26.85 -23.14 -11.40
C ALA A 386 -27.40 -22.06 -12.34
N PHE A 387 -28.62 -21.59 -12.06
CA PHE A 387 -29.25 -20.51 -12.83
C PHE A 387 -28.45 -19.19 -12.74
N ARG A 388 -28.04 -18.80 -11.52
CA ARG A 388 -27.18 -17.64 -11.28
C ARG A 388 -25.86 -17.73 -12.05
N GLN A 389 -25.20 -18.88 -12.01
CA GLN A 389 -23.93 -19.09 -12.69
C GLN A 389 -24.03 -18.98 -14.20
N GLU A 390 -25.11 -19.48 -14.81
CA GLU A 390 -25.37 -19.38 -16.25
C GLU A 390 -25.76 -17.95 -16.67
N LEU A 391 -26.57 -17.25 -15.87
CA LEU A 391 -26.87 -15.82 -16.11
C LEU A 391 -25.60 -14.98 -16.14
N LEU A 392 -24.66 -15.23 -15.23
CA LEU A 392 -23.37 -14.52 -15.21
C LEU A 392 -22.49 -14.84 -16.42
N VAL A 393 -22.54 -16.07 -16.94
CA VAL A 393 -21.86 -16.41 -18.22
C VAL A 393 -22.46 -15.57 -19.33
N TRP A 394 -23.79 -15.55 -19.42
CA TRP A 394 -24.49 -14.82 -20.46
C TRP A 394 -24.18 -13.33 -20.40
N ILE A 395 -24.27 -12.70 -19.22
CA ILE A 395 -23.97 -11.27 -19.04
C ILE A 395 -22.50 -10.97 -19.42
N LEU A 396 -21.56 -11.85 -19.07
CA LEU A 396 -20.15 -11.69 -19.44
C LEU A 396 -19.89 -11.79 -20.94
N HIS A 397 -20.67 -12.57 -21.68
CA HIS A 397 -20.49 -12.80 -23.11
C HIS A 397 -21.24 -11.78 -23.96
N GLU A 398 -22.48 -11.44 -23.61
CA GLU A 398 -23.36 -10.63 -24.44
C GLU A 398 -23.34 -9.15 -24.03
N LEU A 399 -23.45 -8.86 -22.73
CA LEU A 399 -23.64 -7.48 -22.26
C LEU A 399 -22.32 -6.77 -21.95
N VAL A 400 -21.39 -7.47 -21.30
CA VAL A 400 -20.13 -6.87 -20.81
C VAL A 400 -19.22 -6.32 -21.92
N PRO A 401 -19.05 -6.99 -23.09
CA PRO A 401 -18.19 -6.44 -24.14
C PRO A 401 -18.68 -5.08 -24.64
N ALA A 402 -19.97 -4.96 -24.98
CA ALA A 402 -20.56 -3.70 -25.42
C ALA A 402 -20.54 -2.65 -24.29
N PHE A 403 -20.80 -3.07 -23.05
CA PHE A 403 -20.73 -2.18 -21.89
C PHE A 403 -19.32 -1.58 -21.72
N THR A 404 -18.26 -2.37 -21.91
CA THR A 404 -16.87 -1.89 -21.74
C THR A 404 -16.45 -0.83 -22.76
N GLU A 405 -17.12 -0.77 -23.91
CA GLU A 405 -16.89 0.24 -24.95
C GLU A 405 -17.73 1.51 -24.72
N HIS A 406 -18.80 1.41 -23.94
CA HIS A 406 -19.69 2.51 -23.60
C HIS A 406 -19.11 3.41 -22.48
N PRO A 407 -19.38 4.74 -22.47
CA PRO A 407 -18.92 5.65 -21.41
C PRO A 407 -19.31 5.22 -19.99
N LEU A 408 -20.46 4.53 -19.84
CA LEU A 408 -20.89 3.99 -18.54
C LEU A 408 -20.03 2.81 -18.05
N GLY A 409 -19.34 2.10 -18.95
CA GLY A 409 -18.48 0.96 -18.59
C GLY A 409 -17.04 1.34 -18.27
N VAL A 410 -16.65 2.62 -18.38
CA VAL A 410 -15.30 3.09 -18.01
C VAL A 410 -14.99 2.73 -16.55
N GLU A 411 -15.96 2.85 -15.65
CA GLU A 411 -15.82 2.48 -14.24
C GLU A 411 -15.59 0.97 -14.09
N TYR A 412 -16.31 0.14 -14.85
CA TYR A 412 -16.13 -1.32 -14.83
C TYR A 412 -14.77 -1.74 -15.36
N VAL A 413 -14.27 -1.12 -16.44
CA VAL A 413 -12.93 -1.36 -16.96
C VAL A 413 -11.86 -0.99 -15.93
N ALA A 414 -12.02 0.17 -15.26
CA ALA A 414 -11.13 0.60 -14.20
C ALA A 414 -11.15 -0.37 -13.00
N PHE A 415 -12.34 -0.78 -12.56
CA PHE A 415 -12.54 -1.74 -11.47
C PHE A 415 -11.94 -3.10 -11.79
N MET A 416 -12.22 -3.66 -12.97
CA MET A 416 -11.68 -4.94 -13.42
C MET A 416 -10.15 -4.91 -13.47
N ARG A 417 -9.56 -3.83 -13.98
CA ARG A 417 -8.10 -3.65 -13.98
C ARG A 417 -7.54 -3.58 -12.56
N LEU A 418 -8.21 -2.87 -11.66
CA LEU A 418 -7.80 -2.78 -10.26
C LEU A 418 -7.82 -4.16 -9.57
N GLU A 419 -8.90 -4.92 -9.68
CA GLU A 419 -9.01 -6.27 -9.09
C GLU A 419 -7.95 -7.21 -9.64
N LYS A 420 -7.77 -7.25 -10.97
CA LYS A 420 -6.70 -8.03 -11.61
C LYS A 420 -5.31 -7.59 -11.16
N SER A 421 -5.11 -6.30 -10.90
CA SER A 421 -3.85 -5.76 -10.38
C SER A 421 -3.57 -6.31 -8.98
N MET A 422 -4.60 -6.33 -8.14
CA MET A 422 -4.50 -6.74 -6.76
C MET A 422 -4.23 -8.25 -6.66
N ASP A 423 -4.87 -9.06 -7.50
CA ASP A 423 -4.65 -10.50 -7.53
C ASP A 423 -3.26 -10.87 -8.04
N ARG A 424 -2.80 -10.27 -9.14
CA ARG A 424 -1.42 -10.51 -9.64
C ARG A 424 -0.38 -10.03 -8.64
N LEU A 425 -0.62 -8.89 -7.99
CA LEU A 425 0.24 -8.40 -6.90
C LEU A 425 0.23 -9.32 -5.70
N ASN A 426 -0.90 -9.96 -5.37
CA ASN A 426 -0.96 -10.97 -4.32
C ASN A 426 -0.12 -12.22 -4.65
N VAL A 427 -0.11 -12.66 -5.92
CA VAL A 427 0.72 -13.78 -6.38
C VAL A 427 2.21 -13.42 -6.25
N VAL A 428 2.63 -12.25 -6.75
CA VAL A 428 4.05 -11.86 -6.68
C VAL A 428 4.48 -11.63 -5.23
N LEU A 429 3.63 -11.04 -4.39
CA LEU A 429 3.87 -10.92 -2.95
C LEU A 429 4.07 -12.28 -2.28
N ALA A 430 3.25 -13.28 -2.62
CA ALA A 430 3.42 -14.63 -2.08
C ALA A 430 4.77 -15.24 -2.47
N CYS A 431 5.18 -15.09 -3.73
CA CYS A 431 6.50 -15.55 -4.18
C CYS A 431 7.67 -14.85 -3.44
N VAL A 432 7.51 -13.57 -3.07
CA VAL A 432 8.51 -12.83 -2.29
C VAL A 432 8.50 -13.25 -0.81
N GLU A 433 7.32 -13.49 -0.23
CA GLU A 433 7.19 -13.99 1.14
C GLU A 433 7.77 -15.41 1.29
N ASP A 434 7.60 -16.28 0.29
CA ASP A 434 8.14 -17.65 0.29
C ASP A 434 9.69 -17.63 0.28
N LEU A 435 10.31 -16.71 -0.47
CA LEU A 435 11.76 -16.48 -0.48
C LEU A 435 12.32 -15.98 0.86
N ASP A 436 11.48 -15.40 1.73
CA ASP A 436 11.88 -14.98 3.08
C ASP A 436 11.83 -16.14 4.09
N THR A 437 11.23 -17.27 3.72
CA THR A 437 11.08 -18.47 4.59
C THR A 437 11.98 -19.64 4.21
N SER A 438 12.60 -19.58 3.03
CA SER A 438 13.64 -20.51 2.55
C SER A 438 15.02 -19.95 2.86
#